data_AF-A0A6I5NLA1-F1
#
_entry.id   AF-A0A6I5NLA1-F1
#
_cell.length_a   1.000
_cell.length_b   1.000
_cell.length_c   1.000
_cell.angle_alpha   90.00
_cell.angle_beta   90.00
_cell.angle_gamma   90.00
#
_symmetry.space_group_name_H-M   'P 1'
#
loop_
_entity.id
_entity.type
_entity.pdbx_description
1 polymer ?
#
loop_
_entity_poly.entity_id
_entity_poly.type
_entity_poly.pdbx_seq_one_letter_code
_entity_poly.pdbx_strand_id
1 'polypeptide(L)'
;MDYLKQSIRRLGKRCLYGAIALIVATGLVATTPQPSKADINLFDLIFNGIQYIQLSNLSNEQEVDLGQQTDRALKRQGVRIYNRNPEVVNYVNEIGQRLAATSDRTNIPYTFQIVQDDSINAFATSGGFVYLHTGLIRAADTEAELAGVIAHEIGHIVGRHSVNRMREITLANGIVGALGVSQDDLVNIGVQLALFLPNSRTAEYEADELGYFNMGRAGYDQRGLISFMENLSGGTPEFFSTHPDPGNRVNRLREMYAESHQAGATYGNNPEIYRSKMSSL
;
A
#
# COMPACT_ATOMS: atom_id res chain seq x y z
N MET A 1 -4.14 -73.89 40.19
CA MET A 1 -3.94 -73.42 38.79
C MET A 1 -4.76 -72.16 38.46
N ASP A 2 -5.92 -71.92 39.09
CA ASP A 2 -6.79 -70.77 38.78
C ASP A 2 -6.30 -69.40 39.28
N TYR A 3 -5.57 -69.37 40.40
CA TYR A 3 -5.06 -68.12 40.96
C TYR A 3 -4.05 -67.41 40.04
N LEU A 4 -3.19 -68.18 39.36
CA LEU A 4 -2.18 -67.67 38.44
C LEU A 4 -2.83 -67.09 37.17
N LYS A 5 -3.86 -67.75 36.63
CA LYS A 5 -4.64 -67.27 35.48
C LYS A 5 -5.39 -65.97 35.81
N GLN A 6 -5.90 -65.84 37.04
CA GLN A 6 -6.60 -64.64 37.48
C GLN A 6 -5.64 -63.46 37.70
N SER A 7 -4.43 -63.73 38.21
CA SER A 7 -3.36 -62.74 38.36
C SER A 7 -2.87 -62.20 37.01
N ILE A 8 -2.60 -63.07 36.05
CA ILE A 8 -2.17 -62.69 34.69
C ILE A 8 -3.25 -61.87 33.98
N ARG A 9 -4.53 -62.23 34.12
CA ARG A 9 -5.65 -61.44 33.59
C ARG A 9 -5.78 -60.06 34.23
N ARG A 10 -5.52 -59.93 35.53
CA ARG A 10 -5.52 -58.62 36.22
C ARG A 10 -4.34 -57.76 35.78
N LEU A 11 -3.16 -58.35 35.57
CA LEU A 11 -1.98 -57.65 35.07
C LEU A 11 -2.19 -57.15 33.63
N GLY A 12 -2.72 -58.00 32.74
CA GLY A 12 -3.04 -57.61 31.35
C GLY A 12 -4.05 -56.46 31.27
N LYS A 13 -5.09 -56.48 32.12
CA LYS A 13 -6.05 -55.36 32.20
C LYS A 13 -5.40 -54.07 32.70
N ARG A 14 -4.50 -54.14 33.69
CA ARG A 14 -3.76 -52.97 34.19
C ARG A 14 -2.84 -52.36 33.14
N CYS A 15 -2.13 -53.18 32.37
CA CYS A 15 -1.32 -52.71 31.25
C CYS A 15 -2.18 -52.09 30.15
N LEU A 16 -3.33 -52.70 29.83
CA LEU A 16 -4.26 -52.16 28.83
C LEU A 16 -4.83 -50.80 29.26
N TYR A 17 -5.29 -50.65 30.51
CA TYR A 17 -5.76 -49.36 31.02
C TYR A 17 -4.64 -48.32 31.08
N GLY A 18 -3.41 -48.73 31.41
CA GLY A 18 -2.24 -47.85 31.36
C GLY A 18 -1.95 -47.35 29.95
N ALA A 19 -2.03 -48.23 28.94
CA ALA A 19 -1.83 -47.86 27.54
C ALA A 19 -2.94 -46.94 27.03
N ILE A 20 -4.21 -47.21 27.36
CA ILE A 20 -5.34 -46.34 26.99
C ILE A 20 -5.19 -44.96 27.64
N ALA A 21 -4.83 -44.90 28.93
CA ALA A 21 -4.61 -43.63 29.63
C ALA A 21 -3.45 -42.83 29.00
N LEU A 22 -2.38 -43.51 28.59
CA LEU A 22 -1.25 -42.87 27.90
C LEU A 22 -1.67 -42.31 26.54
N ILE A 23 -2.43 -43.08 25.75
CA ILE A 23 -2.95 -42.65 24.43
C ILE A 23 -3.87 -41.44 24.56
N VAL A 24 -4.81 -41.48 25.53
CA VAL A 24 -5.72 -40.36 25.82
C VAL A 24 -4.94 -39.12 26.27
N ALA A 25 -3.95 -39.28 27.15
CA ALA A 25 -3.11 -38.17 27.61
C ALA A 25 -2.28 -37.56 26.47
N THR A 26 -1.68 -38.38 25.60
CA THR A 26 -0.93 -37.89 24.43
C THR A 26 -1.83 -37.25 23.38
N GLY A 27 -3.05 -37.76 23.19
CA GLY A 27 -4.04 -37.16 22.27
C GLY A 27 -4.47 -35.77 22.73
N LEU A 28 -4.73 -35.60 24.02
CA LEU A 28 -5.09 -34.31 24.62
C LEU A 28 -3.99 -33.25 24.45
N VAL A 29 -2.71 -33.62 24.57
CA VAL A 29 -1.58 -32.70 24.37
C VAL A 29 -1.37 -32.34 22.89
N ALA A 30 -1.66 -33.25 21.96
CA ALA A 30 -1.55 -33.01 20.53
C ALA A 30 -2.70 -32.16 19.95
N THR A 31 -3.82 -32.07 20.66
CA THR A 31 -5.02 -31.30 20.24
C THR A 31 -5.25 -30.02 21.03
N THR A 32 -4.42 -29.68 22.03
CA THR A 32 -4.47 -28.33 22.59
C THR A 32 -4.06 -27.35 21.50
N PRO A 33 -4.90 -26.36 21.16
CA PRO A 33 -4.50 -25.31 20.24
C PRO A 33 -3.19 -24.71 20.76
N GLN A 34 -2.11 -24.88 19.99
CA GLN A 34 -0.89 -24.11 20.26
C GLN A 34 -1.30 -22.66 20.13
N PRO A 35 -1.11 -21.82 21.18
CA PRO A 35 -1.24 -20.39 20.97
C PRO A 35 -0.30 -20.05 19.81
N SER A 36 -0.84 -19.43 18.76
CA SER A 36 -0.01 -18.75 17.79
C SER A 36 0.99 -17.93 18.60
N LYS A 37 2.28 -18.02 18.26
CA LYS A 37 3.28 -17.12 18.85
C LYS A 37 2.95 -15.70 18.37
N ALA A 38 2.01 -15.06 19.05
CA ALA A 38 2.05 -13.63 19.20
C ALA A 38 3.28 -13.38 20.06
N ASP A 39 4.35 -12.83 19.47
CA ASP A 39 5.46 -12.27 20.22
C ASP A 39 4.93 -11.04 20.98
N ILE A 40 4.16 -11.28 22.04
CA ILE A 40 3.63 -10.22 22.90
C ILE A 40 4.79 -9.76 23.76
N ASN A 41 5.47 -8.72 23.30
CA ASN A 41 6.54 -8.09 24.05
C ASN A 41 5.92 -7.30 25.22
N LEU A 42 5.99 -7.88 26.42
CA LEU A 42 5.39 -7.30 27.62
C LEU A 42 5.96 -5.91 27.94
N PHE A 43 7.21 -5.63 27.57
CA PHE A 43 7.78 -4.29 27.68
C PHE A 43 7.09 -3.29 26.73
N ASP A 44 6.82 -3.67 25.48
CA ASP A 44 6.07 -2.80 24.56
C ASP A 44 4.62 -2.60 25.04
N LEU A 45 4.00 -3.66 25.58
CA LEU A 45 2.65 -3.58 26.13
C LEU A 45 2.56 -2.63 27.34
N ILE A 46 3.59 -2.62 28.19
CA ILE A 46 3.63 -1.82 29.44
C ILE A 46 4.10 -0.38 29.18
N PHE A 47 5.07 -0.17 28.28
CA PHE A 47 5.74 1.13 28.12
C PHE A 47 5.35 1.88 26.84
N ASN A 48 4.96 1.18 25.76
CA ASN A 48 4.59 1.80 24.48
C ASN A 48 3.07 1.79 24.24
N GLY A 49 2.34 0.83 24.82
CA GLY A 49 0.87 0.71 24.78
C GLY A 49 0.34 0.36 23.38
N ILE A 50 -0.76 -0.41 23.32
CA ILE A 50 -1.46 -0.64 22.05
C ILE A 50 -2.24 0.64 21.71
N GLN A 51 -1.83 1.32 20.64
CA GLN A 51 -2.58 2.45 20.11
C GLN A 51 -3.79 1.95 19.31
N TYR A 52 -4.95 2.52 19.58
CA TYR A 52 -6.19 2.23 18.84
C TYR A 52 -6.61 3.45 18.02
N ILE A 53 -7.05 3.18 16.79
CA ILE A 53 -7.41 4.19 15.81
C ILE A 53 -8.86 3.98 15.38
N GLN A 54 -9.65 5.06 15.43
CA GLN A 54 -10.99 5.11 14.86
C GLN A 54 -10.93 5.67 13.43
N LEU A 55 -10.98 4.78 12.44
CA LEU A 55 -10.89 5.16 11.02
C LEU A 55 -11.97 6.16 10.57
N SER A 56 -13.13 6.20 11.24
CA SER A 56 -14.21 7.15 10.95
C SER A 56 -13.92 8.60 11.35
N ASN A 57 -12.95 8.83 12.25
CA ASN A 57 -12.55 10.15 12.72
C ASN A 57 -11.02 10.28 12.78
N LEU A 58 -10.34 9.66 11.81
CA LEU A 58 -8.89 9.66 11.73
C LEU A 58 -8.36 11.07 11.43
N SER A 59 -7.63 11.67 12.39
CA SER A 59 -7.00 12.97 12.19
C SER A 59 -5.88 12.90 11.16
N ASN A 60 -5.47 14.04 10.61
CA ASN A 60 -4.34 14.10 9.69
C ASN A 60 -3.04 13.62 10.35
N GLU A 61 -2.81 14.00 11.61
CA GLU A 61 -1.62 13.61 12.37
C GLU A 61 -1.57 12.10 12.58
N GLN A 62 -2.72 11.49 12.93
CA GLN A 62 -2.82 10.04 13.08
C GLN A 62 -2.61 9.31 11.74
N GLU A 63 -3.13 9.85 10.65
CA GLU A 63 -2.92 9.28 9.32
C GLU A 63 -1.45 9.38 8.88
N VAL A 64 -0.79 10.50 9.17
CA VAL A 64 0.65 10.70 8.90
C VAL A 64 1.48 9.72 9.71
N ASP A 65 1.19 9.53 11.00
CA ASP A 65 1.90 8.56 11.83
C ASP A 65 1.68 7.12 11.33
N LEU A 66 0.44 6.77 10.97
CA LEU A 66 0.13 5.48 10.34
C LEU A 66 0.90 5.27 9.03
N GLY A 67 1.00 6.31 8.20
CA GLY A 67 1.81 6.33 6.98
C GLY A 67 3.30 6.09 7.26
N GLN A 68 3.86 6.79 8.24
CA GLN A 68 5.26 6.62 8.66
C GLN A 68 5.55 5.20 9.17
N GLN A 69 4.61 4.60 9.90
CA GLN A 69 4.74 3.22 10.36
C GLN A 69 4.65 2.22 9.22
N THR A 70 3.74 2.47 8.26
CA THR A 70 3.62 1.68 7.03
C THR A 70 4.88 1.74 6.19
N ASP A 71 5.48 2.92 6.00
CA ASP A 71 6.77 3.10 5.31
C ASP A 71 7.89 2.28 5.96
N ARG A 72 8.00 2.34 7.30
CA ARG A 72 8.97 1.52 8.05
C ARG A 72 8.72 0.02 7.83
N ALA A 73 7.47 -0.40 7.80
CA ALA A 73 7.09 -1.79 7.59
C ALA A 73 7.39 -2.27 6.16
N LEU A 74 7.09 -1.45 5.14
CA LEU A 74 7.43 -1.74 3.73
C LEU A 74 8.93 -1.97 3.55
N LYS A 75 9.76 -1.11 4.14
CA LYS A 75 11.24 -1.26 4.11
C LYS A 75 11.70 -2.56 4.76
N ARG A 76 11.07 -2.98 5.87
CA ARG A 76 11.35 -4.28 6.52
C ARG A 76 10.90 -5.47 5.68
N GLN A 77 9.83 -5.32 4.92
CA GLN A 77 9.30 -6.34 4.00
C GLN A 77 10.09 -6.42 2.68
N GLY A 78 11.13 -5.61 2.51
CA GLY A 78 12.06 -5.72 1.38
C GLY A 78 11.90 -4.64 0.31
N VAL A 79 11.03 -3.64 0.49
CA VAL A 79 11.00 -2.47 -0.40
C VAL A 79 12.32 -1.70 -0.28
N ARG A 80 13.09 -1.67 -1.38
CA ARG A 80 14.41 -1.03 -1.42
C ARG A 80 14.31 0.37 -2.02
N ILE A 81 14.71 1.38 -1.26
CA ILE A 81 14.72 2.76 -1.75
C ILE A 81 15.97 3.01 -2.59
N TYR A 82 15.78 3.53 -3.78
CA TYR A 82 16.85 4.02 -4.65
C TYR A 82 17.38 5.35 -4.09
N ASN A 83 18.68 5.39 -3.81
CA ASN A 83 19.37 6.59 -3.30
C ASN A 83 20.77 6.76 -3.90
N ARG A 84 21.06 6.09 -5.03
CA ARG A 84 22.39 6.09 -5.66
C ARG A 84 22.75 7.42 -6.31
N ASN A 85 21.75 8.12 -6.88
CA ASN A 85 21.94 9.45 -7.43
C ASN A 85 21.02 10.48 -6.73
N PRO A 86 21.58 11.38 -5.90
CA PRO A 86 20.83 12.46 -5.27
C PRO A 86 20.14 13.42 -6.24
N GLU A 87 20.69 13.65 -7.44
CA GLU A 87 20.09 14.56 -8.43
C GLU A 87 18.75 14.02 -8.95
N VAL A 88 18.70 12.72 -9.25
CA VAL A 88 17.46 12.05 -9.68
C VAL A 88 16.42 12.05 -8.55
N VAL A 89 16.85 11.74 -7.32
CA VAL A 89 15.97 11.75 -6.14
C VAL A 89 15.40 13.15 -5.90
N ASN A 90 16.27 14.18 -5.94
CA ASN A 90 15.84 15.57 -5.76
C ASN A 90 14.88 16.02 -6.85
N TYR A 91 15.14 15.65 -8.10
CA TYR A 91 14.26 16.01 -9.21
C TYR A 91 12.87 15.38 -9.11
N VAL A 92 12.77 14.09 -8.77
CA VAL A 92 11.48 13.45 -8.52
C VAL A 92 10.75 14.11 -7.34
N ASN A 93 11.49 14.44 -6.27
CA ASN A 93 10.92 15.16 -5.15
C ASN A 93 10.45 16.57 -5.55
N GLU A 94 11.19 17.32 -6.37
CA GLU A 94 10.77 18.64 -6.87
C GLU A 94 9.46 18.57 -7.66
N ILE A 95 9.31 17.57 -8.54
CA ILE A 95 8.06 17.32 -9.27
C ILE A 95 6.91 17.07 -8.29
N GLY A 96 7.12 16.15 -7.34
CA GLY A 96 6.12 15.78 -6.36
C GLY A 96 5.72 16.92 -5.44
N GLN A 97 6.68 17.68 -4.90
CA GLN A 97 6.39 18.81 -4.02
C GLN A 97 5.64 19.93 -4.76
N ARG A 98 5.93 20.16 -6.04
CA ARG A 98 5.18 21.11 -6.88
C ARG A 98 3.71 20.72 -6.99
N LEU A 99 3.44 19.43 -7.24
CA LEU A 99 2.08 18.89 -7.32
C LEU A 99 1.37 18.87 -5.96
N ALA A 100 2.08 18.53 -4.89
CA ALA A 100 1.53 18.49 -3.53
C ALA A 100 1.06 19.88 -3.09
N ALA A 101 1.84 20.92 -3.41
CA ALA A 101 1.55 22.31 -3.05
C ALA A 101 0.26 22.87 -3.65
N THR A 102 -0.22 22.28 -4.76
CA THR A 102 -1.47 22.69 -5.44
C THR A 102 -2.62 21.69 -5.28
N SER A 103 -2.40 20.61 -4.54
CA SER A 103 -3.42 19.58 -4.30
C SER A 103 -4.55 20.10 -3.39
N ASP A 104 -5.67 19.40 -3.34
CA ASP A 104 -6.75 19.71 -2.38
C ASP A 104 -6.45 19.23 -0.95
N ARG A 105 -5.22 18.75 -0.69
CA ARG A 105 -4.81 18.19 0.59
C ARG A 105 -3.39 18.64 0.96
N THR A 106 -3.19 19.95 1.07
CA THR A 106 -1.92 20.61 1.44
C THR A 106 -1.59 20.58 2.94
N ASN A 107 -2.51 20.10 3.77
CA ASN A 107 -2.41 20.09 5.23
C ASN A 107 -1.72 18.83 5.81
N ILE A 108 -1.01 18.07 4.97
CA ILE A 108 -0.16 16.95 5.37
C ILE A 108 1.21 17.06 4.66
N PRO A 109 2.29 16.55 5.27
CA PRO A 109 3.57 16.45 4.58
C PRO A 109 3.52 15.38 3.50
N TYR A 110 4.16 15.63 2.35
CA TYR A 110 4.33 14.64 1.29
C TYR A 110 5.78 14.16 1.22
N THR A 111 5.95 12.85 1.06
CA THR A 111 7.24 12.18 0.91
C THR A 111 7.23 11.38 -0.38
N PHE A 112 8.13 11.71 -1.31
CA PHE A 112 8.29 11.01 -2.58
C PHE A 112 9.53 10.12 -2.52
N GLN A 113 9.36 8.83 -2.73
CA GLN A 113 10.45 7.86 -2.67
C GLN A 113 10.56 7.10 -3.98
N ILE A 114 11.79 6.91 -4.45
CA ILE A 114 12.06 6.06 -5.60
C ILE A 114 12.33 4.65 -5.09
N VAL A 115 11.60 3.66 -5.60
CA VAL A 115 11.80 2.24 -5.29
C VAL A 115 12.69 1.63 -6.35
N GLN A 116 13.76 0.96 -5.93
CA GLN A 116 14.68 0.24 -6.81
C GLN A 116 14.03 -1.07 -7.30
N ASP A 117 13.17 -0.92 -8.30
CA ASP A 117 12.42 -1.98 -8.96
C ASP A 117 12.26 -1.62 -10.45
N ASP A 118 12.45 -2.60 -11.33
CA ASP A 118 12.41 -2.43 -12.79
C ASP A 118 11.00 -2.56 -13.36
N SER A 119 10.02 -2.96 -12.55
CA SER A 119 8.60 -2.93 -12.92
C SER A 119 8.10 -1.51 -13.12
N ILE A 120 7.12 -1.36 -14.01
CA ILE A 120 6.41 -0.10 -14.22
C ILE A 120 5.27 -0.03 -13.20
N ASN A 121 5.54 0.57 -12.05
CA ASN A 121 4.56 0.74 -10.99
C ASN A 121 4.81 2.03 -10.19
N ALA A 122 3.75 2.51 -9.57
CA ALA A 122 3.75 3.54 -8.53
C ALA A 122 2.64 3.20 -7.53
N PHE A 123 2.76 3.69 -6.31
CA PHE A 123 1.70 3.56 -5.33
C PHE A 123 1.80 4.64 -4.27
N ALA A 124 0.67 4.91 -3.60
CA ALA A 124 0.60 5.77 -2.44
C ALA A 124 0.11 5.03 -1.20
N THR A 125 0.65 5.39 -0.04
CA THR A 125 0.09 4.99 1.26
C THR A 125 -0.54 6.18 1.96
N SER A 126 -1.32 5.92 3.01
CA SER A 126 -1.88 6.97 3.86
C SER A 126 -0.80 7.93 4.37
N GLY A 127 -1.17 9.17 4.65
CA GLY A 127 -0.26 10.11 5.31
C GLY A 127 0.78 10.77 4.40
N GLY A 128 0.57 10.76 3.07
CA GLY A 128 1.35 11.57 2.13
C GLY A 128 2.56 10.87 1.50
N PHE A 129 2.68 9.55 1.62
CA PHE A 129 3.82 8.81 1.06
C PHE A 129 3.50 8.30 -0.34
N VAL A 130 4.34 8.65 -1.31
CA VAL A 130 4.24 8.24 -2.72
C VAL A 130 5.53 7.52 -3.12
N TYR A 131 5.38 6.40 -3.80
CA TYR A 131 6.46 5.50 -4.18
C TYR A 131 6.46 5.29 -5.69
N LEU A 132 7.61 5.53 -6.33
CA LEU A 132 7.76 5.46 -7.78
C LEU A 132 8.82 4.42 -8.11
N HIS A 133 8.50 3.40 -8.90
CA HIS A 133 9.49 2.40 -9.30
C HIS A 133 10.46 2.98 -10.35
N THR A 134 11.72 2.56 -10.32
CA THR A 134 12.69 2.99 -11.34
C THR A 134 12.28 2.59 -12.76
N GLY A 135 11.57 1.46 -12.92
CA GLY A 135 10.99 1.05 -14.19
C GLY A 135 9.97 2.05 -14.73
N LEU A 136 9.08 2.56 -13.86
CA LEU A 136 8.10 3.59 -14.23
C LEU A 136 8.77 4.90 -14.64
N ILE A 137 9.77 5.35 -13.89
CA ILE A 137 10.49 6.60 -14.21
C ILE A 137 11.20 6.48 -15.56
N ARG A 138 11.78 5.32 -15.89
CA ARG A 138 12.40 5.08 -17.21
C ARG A 138 11.37 4.93 -18.34
N ALA A 139 10.16 4.51 -18.04
CA ALA A 139 9.10 4.31 -19.02
C ALA A 139 8.41 5.63 -19.43
N ALA A 140 8.40 6.65 -18.57
CA ALA A 140 7.91 7.97 -18.93
C ALA A 140 8.81 8.62 -20.00
N ASP A 141 8.22 9.22 -21.03
CA ASP A 141 8.94 9.93 -22.09
C ASP A 141 9.19 11.41 -21.75
N THR A 142 8.36 11.97 -20.88
CA THR A 142 8.41 13.39 -20.49
C THR A 142 8.22 13.58 -18.98
N GLU A 143 8.61 14.75 -18.48
CA GLU A 143 8.36 15.13 -17.08
C GLU A 143 6.85 15.26 -16.82
N ALA A 144 6.07 15.69 -17.82
CA ALA A 144 4.62 15.77 -17.72
C ALA A 144 3.97 14.39 -17.54
N GLU A 145 4.48 13.34 -18.19
CA GLU A 145 4.01 11.96 -17.99
C GLU A 145 4.30 11.47 -16.57
N LEU A 146 5.54 11.65 -16.08
CA LEU A 146 5.89 11.29 -14.70
C LEU A 146 5.06 12.11 -13.69
N ALA A 147 4.88 13.41 -13.94
CA ALA A 147 4.04 14.28 -13.12
C ALA A 147 2.58 13.82 -13.14
N GLY A 148 2.09 13.27 -14.24
CA GLY A 148 0.75 12.69 -14.34
C GLY A 148 0.56 11.50 -13.41
N VAL A 149 1.51 10.56 -13.40
CA VAL A 149 1.49 9.44 -12.44
C VAL A 149 1.55 9.94 -11.01
N ILE A 150 2.46 10.87 -10.68
CA ILE A 150 2.56 11.40 -9.32
C ILE A 150 1.27 12.13 -8.91
N ALA A 151 0.65 12.86 -9.83
CA ALA A 151 -0.61 13.56 -9.58
C ALA A 151 -1.76 12.58 -9.32
N HIS A 152 -1.82 11.47 -10.06
CA HIS A 152 -2.74 10.36 -9.84
C HIS A 152 -2.56 9.75 -8.44
N GLU A 153 -1.32 9.47 -8.03
CA GLU A 153 -1.02 8.97 -6.68
C GLU A 153 -1.40 9.96 -5.57
N ILE A 154 -1.19 11.26 -5.80
CA ILE A 154 -1.70 12.32 -4.91
C ILE A 154 -3.23 12.31 -4.89
N GLY A 155 -3.89 12.05 -6.02
CA GLY A 155 -5.35 11.85 -6.10
C GLY A 155 -5.85 10.77 -5.15
N HIS A 156 -5.15 9.62 -5.06
CA HIS A 156 -5.46 8.58 -4.07
C HIS A 156 -5.34 9.06 -2.62
N ILE A 157 -4.35 9.90 -2.33
CA ILE A 157 -4.14 10.48 -0.99
C ILE A 157 -5.25 11.51 -0.67
N VAL A 158 -5.61 12.35 -1.64
CA VAL A 158 -6.69 13.35 -1.51
C VAL A 158 -8.02 12.64 -1.25
N GLY A 159 -8.36 11.62 -2.05
CA GLY A 159 -9.58 10.81 -1.89
C GLY A 159 -9.57 9.86 -0.69
N ARG A 160 -8.45 9.80 0.06
CA ARG A 160 -8.26 8.91 1.23
C ARG A 160 -8.54 7.43 0.91
N HIS A 161 -8.27 7.01 -0.32
CA HIS A 161 -8.66 5.67 -0.83
C HIS A 161 -8.08 4.54 0.01
N SER A 162 -6.80 4.66 0.45
CA SER A 162 -6.16 3.68 1.34
C SER A 162 -6.89 3.55 2.70
N VAL A 163 -7.29 4.67 3.30
CA VAL A 163 -8.02 4.69 4.59
C VAL A 163 -9.43 4.08 4.44
N ASN A 164 -10.12 4.37 3.34
CA ASN A 164 -11.42 3.77 3.04
C ASN A 164 -11.30 2.26 2.87
N ARG A 165 -10.25 1.80 2.17
CA ARG A 165 -9.99 0.37 1.97
C ARG A 165 -9.60 -0.34 3.26
N MET A 166 -8.79 0.28 4.12
CA MET A 166 -8.53 -0.21 5.48
C MET A 166 -9.83 -0.38 6.26
N ARG A 167 -10.75 0.60 6.16
CA ARG A 167 -12.07 0.52 6.83
C ARG A 167 -12.90 -0.65 6.32
N GLU A 168 -12.95 -0.88 5.01
CA GLU A 168 -13.65 -2.03 4.43
C GLU A 168 -13.08 -3.36 4.92
N ILE A 169 -11.75 -3.51 4.89
CA ILE A 169 -11.07 -4.75 5.30
C ILE A 169 -11.26 -5.00 6.81
N THR A 170 -11.09 -3.97 7.63
CA THR A 170 -11.25 -4.10 9.10
C THR A 170 -12.68 -4.50 9.48
N LEU A 171 -13.69 -3.95 8.81
CA LEU A 171 -15.09 -4.34 8.98
C LEU A 171 -15.35 -5.77 8.50
N ALA A 172 -14.87 -6.13 7.31
CA ALA A 172 -15.03 -7.47 6.75
C ALA A 172 -14.39 -8.55 7.63
N ASN A 173 -13.24 -8.26 8.24
CA ASN A 173 -12.52 -9.17 9.12
C ASN A 173 -13.04 -9.16 10.56
N GLY A 174 -13.99 -8.28 10.90
CA GLY A 174 -14.56 -8.20 12.25
C GLY A 174 -13.58 -7.76 13.34
N ILE A 175 -12.52 -7.03 12.98
CA ILE A 175 -11.45 -6.60 13.92
C ILE A 175 -11.68 -5.19 14.49
N VAL A 176 -12.81 -4.55 14.17
CA VAL A 176 -13.19 -3.25 14.73
C VAL A 176 -13.75 -3.45 16.14
N GLY A 177 -13.00 -3.04 17.16
CA GLY A 177 -13.43 -3.04 18.55
C GLY A 177 -14.04 -1.72 19.00
N ALA A 178 -14.50 -1.65 20.26
CA ALA A 178 -15.11 -0.44 20.84
C ALA A 178 -14.16 0.77 20.87
N LEU A 179 -12.85 0.52 20.99
CA LEU A 179 -11.81 1.56 20.97
C LEU A 179 -11.31 1.89 19.55
N GLY A 180 -11.73 1.13 18.54
CA GLY A 180 -11.23 1.18 17.18
C GLY A 180 -10.43 -0.06 16.80
N VAL A 181 -9.50 0.10 15.86
CA VAL A 181 -8.59 -0.96 15.37
C VAL A 181 -7.20 -0.69 15.90
N SER A 182 -6.44 -1.73 16.24
CA SER A 182 -5.05 -1.54 16.66
C SER A 182 -4.21 -0.93 15.53
N GLN A 183 -3.25 -0.08 15.89
CA GLN A 183 -2.38 0.54 14.91
C GLN A 183 -1.54 -0.50 14.15
N ASP A 184 -1.06 -1.55 14.82
CA ASP A 184 -0.30 -2.64 14.19
C ASP A 184 -1.12 -3.37 13.12
N ASP A 185 -2.40 -3.65 13.38
CA ASP A 185 -3.30 -4.26 12.39
C ASP A 185 -3.47 -3.35 11.17
N LEU A 186 -3.62 -2.04 11.39
CA LEU A 186 -3.75 -1.06 10.31
C LEU A 186 -2.45 -0.93 9.50
N VAL A 187 -1.29 -0.97 10.14
CA VAL A 187 0.01 -0.98 9.46
C VAL A 187 0.14 -2.23 8.59
N ASN A 188 -0.22 -3.40 9.12
CA ASN A 188 -0.18 -4.66 8.38
C ASN A 188 -1.13 -4.65 7.17
N ILE A 189 -2.35 -4.10 7.33
CA ILE A 189 -3.28 -3.91 6.21
C ILE A 189 -2.72 -2.89 5.21
N GLY A 190 -2.16 -1.78 5.68
CA GLY A 190 -1.54 -0.75 4.83
C GLY A 190 -0.42 -1.31 3.95
N VAL A 191 0.44 -2.17 4.50
CA VAL A 191 1.47 -2.88 3.73
C VAL A 191 0.85 -3.80 2.68
N GLN A 192 -0.18 -4.57 3.04
CA GLN A 192 -0.86 -5.46 2.08
C GLN A 192 -1.53 -4.67 0.95
N LEU A 193 -2.12 -3.53 1.27
CA LEU A 193 -2.72 -2.63 0.30
C LEU A 193 -1.67 -2.12 -0.70
N ALA A 194 -0.55 -1.62 -0.19
CA ALA A 194 0.52 -1.08 -1.02
C ALA A 194 1.15 -2.12 -1.97
N LEU A 195 1.28 -3.38 -1.53
CA LEU A 195 2.01 -4.40 -2.27
C LEU A 195 1.14 -5.28 -3.17
N PHE A 196 -0.11 -5.54 -2.81
CA PHE A 196 -0.85 -6.67 -3.38
C PHE A 196 -2.29 -6.39 -3.77
N LEU A 197 -2.92 -5.34 -3.25
CA LEU A 197 -4.36 -5.16 -3.43
C LEU A 197 -4.65 -4.03 -4.43
N PRO A 198 -5.34 -4.35 -5.54
CA PRO A 198 -5.77 -3.32 -6.47
C PRO A 198 -6.75 -2.35 -5.83
N ASN A 199 -6.73 -1.13 -6.33
CA ASN A 199 -7.75 -0.14 -6.06
C ASN A 199 -9.09 -0.50 -6.73
N SER A 200 -10.16 0.11 -6.23
CA SER A 200 -11.48 -0.01 -6.87
C SER A 200 -11.53 0.84 -8.14
N ARG A 201 -12.34 0.44 -9.13
CA ARG A 201 -12.52 1.23 -10.37
C ARG A 201 -13.01 2.65 -10.08
N THR A 202 -13.88 2.82 -9.09
CA THR A 202 -14.37 4.15 -8.67
C THR A 202 -13.24 5.01 -8.11
N ALA A 203 -12.37 4.43 -7.26
CA ALA A 203 -11.20 5.13 -6.74
C ALA A 203 -10.22 5.54 -7.85
N GLU A 204 -10.05 4.71 -8.88
CA GLU A 204 -9.20 5.02 -10.03
C GLU A 204 -9.75 6.20 -10.86
N TYR A 205 -11.07 6.25 -11.13
CA TYR A 205 -11.67 7.40 -11.83
C TYR A 205 -11.59 8.70 -11.02
N GLU A 206 -11.78 8.61 -9.70
CA GLU A 206 -11.66 9.77 -8.81
C GLU A 206 -10.21 10.25 -8.72
N ALA A 207 -9.25 9.34 -8.62
CA ALA A 207 -7.82 9.68 -8.61
C ALA A 207 -7.36 10.29 -9.94
N ASP A 208 -7.84 9.77 -11.08
CA ASP A 208 -7.65 10.40 -12.40
C ASP A 208 -8.14 11.84 -12.41
N GLU A 209 -9.37 12.07 -11.96
CA GLU A 209 -10.00 13.39 -12.00
C GLU A 209 -9.26 14.40 -11.11
N LEU A 210 -8.99 14.01 -9.85
CA LEU A 210 -8.25 14.83 -8.90
C LEU A 210 -6.82 15.10 -9.39
N GLY A 211 -6.14 14.08 -9.91
CA GLY A 211 -4.78 14.17 -10.45
C GLY A 211 -4.74 15.10 -11.67
N TYR A 212 -5.65 14.92 -12.62
CA TYR A 212 -5.77 15.73 -13.83
C TYR A 212 -5.93 17.23 -13.51
N PHE A 213 -6.83 17.59 -12.61
CA PHE A 213 -7.00 18.99 -12.22
C PHE A 213 -5.81 19.52 -11.39
N ASN A 214 -5.19 18.67 -10.57
CA ASN A 214 -3.99 19.05 -9.84
C ASN A 214 -2.81 19.37 -10.79
N MET A 215 -2.60 18.57 -11.84
CA MET A 215 -1.59 18.86 -12.87
C MET A 215 -1.78 20.24 -13.49
N GLY A 216 -3.02 20.57 -13.87
CA GLY A 216 -3.35 21.87 -14.45
C GLY A 216 -3.04 23.03 -13.51
N ARG A 217 -3.39 22.90 -12.22
CA ARG A 217 -3.07 23.89 -11.17
C ARG A 217 -1.56 24.03 -10.93
N ALA A 218 -0.81 22.94 -11.01
CA ALA A 218 0.65 22.94 -10.90
C ALA A 218 1.38 23.48 -12.15
N GLY A 219 0.63 23.69 -13.25
CA GLY A 219 1.13 24.20 -14.52
C GLY A 219 1.68 23.12 -15.47
N TYR A 220 1.59 21.84 -15.10
CA TYR A 220 1.99 20.72 -15.96
C TYR A 220 1.01 20.51 -17.11
N ASP A 221 1.52 20.08 -18.25
CA ASP A 221 0.66 19.64 -19.34
C ASP A 221 -0.15 18.42 -18.94
N GLN A 222 -1.47 18.59 -18.93
CA GLN A 222 -2.41 17.56 -18.52
C GLN A 222 -2.50 16.39 -19.52
N ARG A 223 -1.96 16.55 -20.74
CA ARG A 223 -1.78 15.43 -21.68
C ARG A 223 -0.81 14.40 -21.15
N GLY A 224 0.10 14.75 -20.24
CA GLY A 224 1.05 13.81 -19.65
C GLY A 224 0.38 12.58 -19.03
N LEU A 225 -0.69 12.75 -18.26
CA LEU A 225 -1.44 11.63 -17.68
C LEU A 225 -2.12 10.78 -18.76
N ILE A 226 -2.67 11.43 -19.81
CA ILE A 226 -3.32 10.75 -20.93
C ILE A 226 -2.32 9.90 -21.70
N SER A 227 -1.20 10.51 -22.12
CA SER A 227 -0.16 9.86 -22.91
C SER A 227 0.50 8.71 -22.16
N PHE A 228 0.77 8.87 -20.86
CA PHE A 228 1.30 7.78 -20.06
C PHE A 228 0.34 6.58 -20.02
N MET A 229 -0.95 6.81 -19.76
CA MET A 229 -1.95 5.74 -19.73
C MET A 229 -2.10 5.05 -21.10
N GLU A 230 -2.08 5.82 -22.19
CA GLU A 230 -2.10 5.28 -23.56
C GLU A 230 -0.90 4.38 -23.86
N ASN A 231 0.30 4.77 -23.39
CA ASN A 231 1.53 3.99 -23.57
C ASN A 231 1.47 2.65 -22.82
N LEU A 232 0.77 2.60 -21.68
CA LEU A 232 0.62 1.37 -20.89
C LEU A 232 -0.37 0.36 -21.47
N SER A 233 -1.44 0.82 -22.13
CA SER A 233 -2.44 -0.02 -22.78
C SER A 233 -1.86 -0.92 -23.88
N GLY A 234 -0.61 -0.70 -24.30
CA GLY A 234 0.15 -1.54 -25.22
C GLY A 234 0.71 -2.84 -24.64
N GLY A 235 0.55 -3.12 -23.34
CA GLY A 235 0.89 -4.42 -22.76
C GLY A 235 1.72 -4.37 -21.47
N THR A 236 1.29 -3.58 -20.47
CA THR A 236 1.96 -3.50 -19.15
C THR A 236 1.10 -4.13 -18.03
N PRO A 237 1.04 -5.46 -17.89
CA PRO A 237 0.15 -6.14 -16.94
C PRO A 237 0.37 -5.74 -15.47
N GLU A 238 1.60 -5.39 -15.10
CA GLU A 238 1.96 -5.10 -13.71
C GLU A 238 1.28 -3.82 -13.20
N PHE A 239 1.33 -2.72 -13.97
CA PHE A 239 0.65 -1.48 -13.60
C PHE A 239 -0.86 -1.67 -13.44
N PHE A 240 -1.48 -2.44 -14.34
CA PHE A 240 -2.91 -2.71 -14.27
C PHE A 240 -3.33 -3.73 -13.20
N SER A 241 -2.36 -4.39 -12.57
CA SER A 241 -2.62 -5.27 -11.42
C SER A 241 -2.92 -4.50 -10.14
N THR A 242 -2.37 -3.28 -10.00
CA THR A 242 -2.66 -2.35 -8.88
C THR A 242 -3.65 -1.26 -9.29
N HIS A 243 -3.64 -0.82 -10.56
CA HIS A 243 -4.52 0.20 -11.12
C HIS A 243 -5.36 -0.33 -12.28
N PRO A 244 -6.48 -1.03 -12.02
CA PRO A 244 -7.25 -1.68 -13.09
C PRO A 244 -7.67 -0.69 -14.18
N ASP A 245 -7.35 -0.98 -15.45
CA ASP A 245 -7.85 -0.23 -16.61
C ASP A 245 -9.24 -0.72 -17.00
N PRO A 246 -10.29 0.11 -16.88
CA PRO A 246 -11.63 -0.24 -17.34
C PRO A 246 -11.84 0.03 -18.85
N GLY A 247 -10.79 0.29 -19.64
CA GLY A 247 -10.86 0.61 -21.07
C GLY A 247 -11.46 1.98 -21.38
N ASN A 248 -11.98 2.68 -20.36
CA ASN A 248 -12.72 3.94 -20.47
C ASN A 248 -12.05 5.11 -19.74
N ARG A 249 -11.01 4.88 -18.92
CA ARG A 249 -10.29 5.95 -18.19
C ARG A 249 -9.61 6.94 -19.12
N VAL A 250 -8.88 6.43 -20.12
CA VAL A 250 -8.24 7.27 -21.15
C VAL A 250 -9.27 8.12 -21.90
N ASN A 251 -10.41 7.52 -22.28
CA ASN A 251 -11.47 8.27 -22.97
C ASN A 251 -12.05 9.38 -22.08
N ARG A 252 -12.29 9.09 -20.81
CA ARG A 252 -12.73 10.11 -19.83
C ARG A 252 -11.72 11.24 -19.70
N LEU A 253 -10.43 10.94 -19.57
CA LEU A 253 -9.40 11.97 -19.49
C LEU A 253 -9.31 12.82 -20.77
N ARG A 254 -9.52 12.22 -21.96
CA ARG A 254 -9.61 12.96 -23.23
C ARG A 254 -10.82 13.89 -23.28
N GLU A 255 -11.98 13.44 -22.81
CA GLU A 255 -13.18 14.28 -22.67
C GLU A 255 -12.90 15.47 -21.74
N MET A 256 -12.33 15.20 -20.56
CA MET A 256 -11.94 16.24 -19.61
C MET A 256 -10.94 17.23 -20.22
N TYR A 257 -10.00 16.75 -21.04
CA TYR A 257 -9.07 17.61 -21.77
C TYR A 257 -9.78 18.53 -22.76
N ALA A 258 -10.71 17.99 -23.56
CA ALA A 258 -11.48 18.80 -24.49
C ALA A 258 -12.34 19.86 -23.78
N GLU A 259 -12.89 19.54 -22.61
CA GLU A 259 -13.85 20.38 -21.90
C GLU A 259 -13.19 21.41 -20.95
N SER A 260 -12.08 21.05 -20.30
CA SER A 260 -11.65 21.72 -19.07
C SER A 260 -10.14 21.81 -18.86
N HIS A 261 -9.33 21.57 -19.90
CA HIS A 261 -7.88 21.74 -19.76
C HIS A 261 -7.48 23.19 -19.47
N GLN A 262 -6.43 23.35 -18.68
CA GLN A 262 -5.86 24.64 -18.35
C GLN A 262 -4.90 25.07 -19.45
N ALA A 263 -5.36 25.92 -20.37
CA ALA A 263 -4.63 26.28 -21.60
C ALA A 263 -3.18 26.79 -21.41
N GLY A 264 -2.83 27.35 -20.24
CA GLY A 264 -1.48 27.79 -19.91
C GLY A 264 -0.56 26.72 -19.30
N ALA A 265 -1.10 25.56 -18.93
CA ALA A 265 -0.38 24.48 -18.30
C ALA A 265 0.31 23.62 -19.39
N THR A 266 1.57 23.94 -19.67
CA THR A 266 2.36 23.34 -20.76
C THR A 266 3.74 22.84 -20.29
N TYR A 267 3.97 22.88 -18.98
CA TYR A 267 5.26 22.52 -18.39
C TYR A 267 5.49 20.99 -18.44
N GLY A 268 6.76 20.60 -18.57
CA GLY A 268 7.20 19.20 -18.51
C GLY A 268 7.16 18.42 -19.84
N ASN A 269 6.80 19.04 -20.96
CA ASN A 269 6.62 18.36 -22.26
C ASN A 269 7.90 18.09 -23.07
N ASN A 270 9.08 18.52 -22.60
CA ASN A 270 10.31 18.36 -23.38
C ASN A 270 10.99 17.02 -23.04
N PRO A 271 10.97 16.03 -23.97
CA PRO A 271 11.56 14.71 -23.71
C PRO A 271 13.09 14.77 -23.58
N GLU A 272 13.78 15.70 -24.24
CA GLU A 272 15.23 15.81 -24.15
C GLU A 272 15.68 16.29 -22.76
N ILE A 273 14.96 17.26 -22.19
CA ILE A 273 15.20 17.74 -20.82
C ILE A 273 14.98 16.61 -19.82
N TYR A 274 13.86 15.88 -19.96
CA TYR A 274 13.54 14.77 -19.07
C TYR A 274 14.60 13.67 -19.12
N ARG A 275 14.92 13.18 -20.33
CA ARG A 275 15.93 12.13 -20.54
C ARG A 275 17.31 12.54 -20.06
N SER A 276 17.70 13.80 -20.25
CA SER A 276 18.97 14.32 -19.72
C SER A 276 19.04 14.18 -18.21
N LYS A 277 17.99 14.60 -17.49
CA LYS A 277 17.92 14.50 -16.02
C LYS A 277 17.88 13.04 -15.54
N MET A 278 17.20 12.15 -16.28
CA MET A 278 17.06 10.74 -15.92
C MET A 278 18.17 9.83 -16.46
N SER A 279 19.15 10.37 -17.20
CA SER A 279 20.22 9.60 -17.86
C SER A 279 21.10 8.75 -16.92
N SER A 280 21.05 9.05 -15.63
CA SER A 280 21.88 8.45 -14.58
C SER A 280 21.12 7.53 -13.62
N LEU A 281 19.83 7.27 -13.91
CA LEU A 281 18.97 6.36 -13.14
C LEU A 281 19.22 4.89 -13.50
#